data_AF-A0A024FJD1-F1
#
_entry.id   AF-A0A024FJD1-F1
#
_cell.length_a   1.000
_cell.length_b   1.000
_cell.length_c   1.000
_cell.angle_alpha   90.00
_cell.angle_beta   90.00
_cell.angle_gamma   90.00
#
_symmetry.space_group_name_H-M   'P 1'
#
loop_
_entity.id
_entity.type
_entity.pdbx_description
1 polymer ?
#
loop_
_entity_poly.entity_id
_entity_poly.type
_entity_poly.pdbx_seq_one_letter_code
_entity_poly.pdbx_strand_id
1 'polypeptide(L)'
;MKLFYLILILLNFPIEGKAQEKETDNFPPPETPIEIKATKANNKIVIDGKLDENDWQNANVITEFFKVEPVQGGTIKNPIEVRILFDDKYLYVGVFAKDSLGKKGIRIQDLRRDFNTSENDVFGIQIDAQNTK
;
A
#
# COMPACT_ATOMS: atom_id res chain seq x y z
N MET A 1 -75.54 33.32 3.21
CA MET A 1 -75.56 32.35 4.33
C MET A 1 -74.39 31.38 4.13
N LYS A 2 -73.38 31.44 5.02
CA LYS A 2 -72.25 30.50 5.25
C LYS A 2 -71.38 30.13 4.02
N LEU A 3 -70.22 30.75 3.78
CA LEU A 3 -68.92 30.66 4.48
C LEU A 3 -68.37 29.23 4.56
N PHE A 4 -67.39 28.87 3.71
CA PHE A 4 -66.38 27.86 4.02
C PHE A 4 -65.07 28.18 3.29
N TYR A 5 -64.11 28.72 4.05
CA TYR A 5 -62.71 28.85 3.65
C TYR A 5 -62.07 27.46 3.67
N LEU A 6 -61.51 27.00 2.54
CA LEU A 6 -60.65 25.83 2.51
C LEU A 6 -59.20 26.31 2.51
N ILE A 7 -58.62 26.41 3.71
CA ILE A 7 -57.20 26.74 3.92
C ILE A 7 -56.39 25.50 3.55
N LEU A 8 -55.62 25.57 2.46
CA LEU A 8 -54.63 24.57 2.09
C LEU A 8 -53.37 24.81 2.95
N ILE A 9 -53.21 24.07 4.05
CA ILE A 9 -51.98 24.11 4.85
C ILE A 9 -50.93 23.25 4.15
N LEU A 10 -50.01 23.88 3.44
CA LEU A 10 -48.78 23.26 2.96
C LEU A 10 -47.84 23.02 4.16
N LEU A 11 -47.88 21.81 4.71
CA LEU A 11 -46.91 21.31 5.67
C LEU A 11 -45.52 21.23 5.01
N ASN A 12 -44.73 22.28 5.18
CA ASN A 12 -43.30 22.26 4.92
C ASN A 12 -42.62 21.50 6.07
N PHE A 13 -42.57 20.17 5.96
CA PHE A 13 -41.61 19.41 6.76
C PHE A 13 -40.21 19.63 6.16
N PRO A 14 -39.24 20.15 6.93
CA PRO A 14 -37.86 20.13 6.48
C PRO A 14 -37.46 18.65 6.34
N ILE A 15 -37.26 18.22 5.11
CA ILE A 15 -36.56 16.96 4.86
C ILE A 15 -35.12 17.24 5.27
N GLU A 16 -34.77 16.88 6.50
CA GLU A 16 -33.39 16.77 6.92
C GLU A 16 -32.77 15.64 6.10
N GLY A 17 -32.24 15.99 4.92
CA GLY A 17 -31.39 15.13 4.16
C GLY A 17 -30.18 14.83 5.02
N LYS A 18 -30.13 13.65 5.63
CA LYS A 18 -28.85 13.12 6.12
C LYS A 18 -27.99 12.91 4.89
N ALA A 19 -27.03 13.80 4.67
CA ALA A 19 -25.89 13.43 3.84
C ALA A 19 -25.33 12.14 4.44
N GLN A 20 -25.26 11.07 3.65
CA GLN A 20 -24.37 9.98 4.01
C GLN A 20 -22.98 10.63 4.02
N GLU A 21 -22.41 10.80 5.22
CA GLU A 21 -20.96 10.69 5.34
C GLU A 21 -20.65 9.34 4.72
N LYS A 22 -20.24 9.38 3.45
CA LYS A 22 -19.54 8.25 2.88
C LYS A 22 -18.28 8.20 3.72
N GLU A 23 -18.30 7.37 4.77
CA GLU A 23 -17.09 6.91 5.44
C GLU A 23 -16.12 6.66 4.30
N THR A 24 -15.10 7.51 4.19
CA THR A 24 -14.11 7.29 3.17
C THR A 24 -13.51 5.96 3.56
N ASP A 25 -13.75 4.91 2.76
CA ASP A 25 -13.29 3.52 2.96
C ASP A 25 -11.74 3.40 3.04
N ASN A 26 -11.03 4.51 3.21
CA ASN A 26 -9.58 4.58 3.28
C ASN A 26 -9.14 4.44 4.74
N PHE A 27 -8.18 3.55 4.99
CA PHE A 27 -7.64 3.37 6.34
C PHE A 27 -7.11 4.70 6.88
N PRO A 28 -7.48 5.12 8.10
CA PRO A 28 -6.71 6.15 8.78
C PRO A 28 -5.28 5.62 8.98
N PRO A 29 -4.25 6.49 8.95
CA PRO A 29 -2.91 6.08 9.34
C PRO A 29 -2.96 5.40 10.72
N PRO A 30 -2.18 4.34 10.95
CA PRO A 30 -2.17 3.69 12.26
C PRO A 30 -1.72 4.69 13.32
N GLU A 31 -2.37 4.68 14.50
CA GLU A 31 -2.03 5.58 15.61
C GLU A 31 -0.55 5.47 16.02
N THR A 32 0.01 4.26 15.90
CA THR A 32 1.42 3.98 16.10
C THR A 32 2.05 3.56 14.75
N PRO A 33 3.01 4.33 14.21
CA PRO A 33 3.72 3.96 12.99
C PRO A 33 4.43 2.61 13.13
N ILE A 34 4.44 1.82 12.06
CA ILE A 34 5.23 0.58 12.01
C ILE A 34 6.71 0.97 11.85
N GLU A 35 7.54 0.53 12.80
CA GLU A 35 8.98 0.70 12.73
C GLU A 35 9.66 -0.57 12.23
N ILE A 36 10.46 -0.43 11.17
CA ILE A 36 11.27 -1.51 10.61
C ILE A 36 12.74 -1.17 10.79
N LYS A 37 13.51 -2.11 11.34
CA LYS A 37 14.96 -1.97 11.51
C LYS A 37 15.70 -2.65 10.37
N ALA A 38 16.46 -1.87 9.61
CA ALA A 38 17.43 -2.38 8.65
C ALA A 38 18.60 -3.06 9.37
N THR A 39 19.16 -4.10 8.76
CA THR A 39 20.32 -4.83 9.31
C THR A 39 21.62 -4.33 8.67
N LYS A 40 22.69 -4.16 9.46
CA LYS A 40 23.99 -3.78 8.89
C LYS A 40 24.59 -4.95 8.09
N ALA A 41 24.93 -4.71 6.83
CA ALA A 41 25.68 -5.67 6.02
C ALA A 41 27.15 -5.70 6.46
N ASN A 42 27.66 -6.91 6.73
CA ASN A 42 29.06 -7.12 7.13
C ASN A 42 29.93 -7.63 5.97
N ASN A 43 29.32 -8.18 4.93
CA ASN A 43 30.00 -8.62 3.73
C ASN A 43 29.54 -7.80 2.52
N LYS A 44 30.27 -7.96 1.41
CA LYS A 44 29.91 -7.34 0.13
C LYS A 44 28.59 -7.94 -0.38
N ILE A 45 27.62 -7.08 -0.67
CA ILE A 45 26.37 -7.44 -1.34
C ILE A 45 26.56 -7.31 -2.86
N VAL A 46 26.18 -8.35 -3.60
CA VAL A 46 26.21 -8.35 -5.07
C VAL A 46 24.80 -8.07 -5.59
N ILE A 47 24.66 -7.10 -6.50
CA ILE A 47 23.36 -6.73 -7.07
C ILE A 47 23.11 -7.57 -8.34
N ASP A 48 22.78 -8.85 -8.15
CA ASP A 48 22.47 -9.79 -9.26
C ASP A 48 21.03 -10.33 -9.22
N GLY A 49 20.22 -9.87 -8.26
CA GLY A 49 18.83 -10.29 -8.08
C GLY A 49 18.66 -11.59 -7.27
N LYS A 50 19.73 -12.14 -6.70
CA LYS A 50 19.67 -13.24 -5.73
C LYS A 50 19.83 -12.68 -4.32
N LEU A 51 19.19 -13.35 -3.36
CA LEU A 51 19.25 -13.02 -1.94
C LEU A 51 19.95 -14.14 -1.16
N ASP A 52 21.04 -14.68 -1.70
CA ASP A 52 21.70 -15.89 -1.18
C ASP A 52 22.89 -15.59 -0.27
N GLU A 53 23.36 -14.33 -0.20
CA GLU A 53 24.39 -13.94 0.75
C GLU A 53 23.94 -14.10 2.21
N ASN A 54 24.89 -14.44 3.08
CA ASN A 54 24.63 -14.67 4.50
C ASN A 54 24.01 -13.44 5.19
N ASP A 55 24.35 -12.22 4.78
CA ASP A 55 23.73 -11.00 5.31
C ASP A 55 22.22 -10.94 5.00
N TRP A 56 21.77 -11.38 3.82
CA TRP A 56 20.34 -11.48 3.52
C TRP A 56 19.63 -12.54 4.35
N GLN A 57 20.28 -13.69 4.55
CA GLN A 57 19.71 -14.78 5.34
C GLN A 57 19.53 -14.39 6.81
N ASN A 58 20.37 -13.49 7.33
CA ASN A 58 20.30 -12.98 8.70
C ASN A 58 19.51 -11.66 8.83
N ALA A 59 19.04 -11.08 7.73
CA ALA A 59 18.23 -9.87 7.74
C ALA A 59 16.83 -10.15 8.30
N ASN A 60 16.24 -9.17 8.98
CA ASN A 60 14.83 -9.25 9.36
C ASN A 60 13.96 -9.34 8.10
N VAL A 61 13.03 -10.32 8.09
CA VAL A 61 12.10 -10.52 6.99
C VAL A 61 10.81 -9.77 7.31
N ILE A 62 10.50 -8.78 6.49
CA ILE A 62 9.28 -7.98 6.59
C ILE A 62 8.20 -8.68 5.77
N THR A 63 7.07 -8.96 6.41
CA THR A 63 5.95 -9.69 5.79
C THR A 63 4.59 -9.07 6.08
N GLU A 64 4.52 -8.11 7.01
CA GLU A 64 3.30 -7.47 7.51
C GLU A 64 2.77 -6.38 6.55
N PHE A 65 2.62 -6.73 5.28
CA PHE A 65 1.95 -5.88 4.30
C PHE A 65 0.43 -5.99 4.48
N PHE A 66 -0.28 -4.96 4.02
CA PHE A 66 -1.75 -4.95 3.98
C PHE A 66 -2.22 -4.60 2.57
N LYS A 67 -3.43 -5.05 2.24
CA LYS A 67 -4.04 -4.78 0.94
C LYS A 67 -4.79 -3.45 0.97
N VAL A 68 -4.51 -2.58 0.00
CA VAL A 68 -5.24 -1.32 -0.19
C VAL A 68 -6.41 -1.52 -1.17
N GLU A 69 -6.14 -2.10 -2.34
CA GLU A 69 -7.14 -2.34 -3.38
C GLU A 69 -7.26 -3.83 -3.73
N PRO A 70 -8.39 -4.29 -4.33
CA PRO A 70 -9.66 -3.57 -4.50
C PRO A 70 -10.54 -3.57 -3.24
N VAL A 71 -10.20 -4.44 -2.27
CA VAL A 71 -10.90 -4.54 -0.98
C VAL A 71 -9.86 -4.35 0.11
N GLN A 72 -9.90 -3.19 0.72
CA GLN A 72 -8.97 -2.79 1.75
C GLN A 72 -8.97 -3.81 2.93
N GLY A 73 -7.78 -4.17 3.43
CA GLY A 73 -7.60 -5.14 4.52
C GLY A 73 -7.93 -6.59 4.17
N GLY A 74 -8.41 -6.88 2.97
CA GLY A 74 -8.74 -8.25 2.56
C GLY A 74 -7.49 -9.13 2.43
N THR A 75 -7.70 -10.44 2.32
CA THR A 75 -6.62 -11.44 2.22
C THR A 75 -5.62 -11.15 1.11
N ILE A 76 -4.33 -11.28 1.43
CA ILE A 76 -3.20 -11.23 0.51
C ILE A 76 -3.00 -12.62 -0.10
N LYS A 77 -3.16 -12.73 -1.42
CA LYS A 77 -3.01 -14.02 -2.12
C LYS A 77 -1.56 -14.34 -2.49
N ASN A 78 -0.79 -13.29 -2.78
CA ASN A 78 0.58 -13.33 -3.24
C ASN A 78 1.45 -12.65 -2.17
N PRO A 79 1.99 -13.41 -1.19
CA PRO A 79 2.77 -12.82 -0.10
C PRO A 79 4.09 -12.24 -0.63
N ILE A 80 4.52 -11.15 -0.01
CA ILE A 80 5.74 -10.42 -0.33
C ILE A 80 6.68 -10.54 0.88
N GLU A 81 7.94 -10.85 0.61
CA GLU A 81 9.01 -10.75 1.61
C GLU A 81 9.94 -9.60 1.24
N VAL A 82 10.20 -8.71 2.18
CA VAL A 82 11.19 -7.65 2.01
C VAL A 82 12.27 -7.78 3.07
N ARG A 83 13.52 -7.56 2.68
CA ARG A 83 14.68 -7.49 3.55
C ARG A 83 15.40 -6.18 3.26
N ILE A 84 15.84 -5.50 4.31
CA ILE A 84 16.55 -4.22 4.19
C ILE A 84 17.90 -4.34 4.87
N LEU A 85 18.96 -4.13 4.09
CA LEU A 85 20.32 -4.03 4.60
C LEU A 85 20.86 -2.62 4.40
N PHE A 86 21.89 -2.26 5.15
CA PHE A 86 22.64 -1.03 4.89
C PHE A 86 24.13 -1.23 5.21
N ASP A 87 24.98 -0.45 4.56
CA ASP A 87 26.36 -0.24 4.95
C ASP A 87 26.67 1.26 5.05
N ASP A 88 27.94 1.62 5.17
CA ASP A 88 28.36 3.02 5.33
C ASP A 88 28.10 3.88 4.06
N LYS A 89 27.70 3.27 2.93
CA LYS A 89 27.52 3.94 1.63
C LYS A 89 26.16 3.69 0.99
N TYR A 90 25.54 2.54 1.20
CA TYR A 90 24.35 2.11 0.47
C TYR A 90 23.24 1.59 1.39
N LEU A 91 22.00 1.82 0.94
CA LEU A 91 20.81 1.11 1.40
C LEU A 91 20.49 0.03 0.37
N TYR A 92 20.37 -1.21 0.81
CA TYR A 92 20.02 -2.35 -0.02
C TYR A 92 18.61 -2.82 0.31
N VAL A 93 17.79 -3.03 -0.71
CA VAL A 93 16.42 -3.53 -0.54
C VAL A 93 16.24 -4.78 -1.39
N GLY A 94 16.09 -5.92 -0.72
CA GLY A 94 15.80 -7.21 -1.33
C GLY A 94 14.31 -7.49 -1.26
N VAL A 95 13.69 -7.78 -2.41
CA VAL A 95 12.24 -7.99 -2.51
C VAL A 95 11.98 -9.32 -3.19
N PHE A 96 11.15 -10.15 -2.57
CA PHE A 96 10.65 -11.38 -3.15
C PHE A 96 9.11 -11.36 -3.17
N ALA A 97 8.55 -10.97 -4.32
CA ALA A 97 7.12 -10.98 -4.56
C ALA A 97 6.70 -12.33 -5.16
N LYS A 98 6.06 -13.18 -4.36
CA LYS A 98 5.65 -14.52 -4.81
C LYS A 98 4.40 -14.41 -5.67
N ASP A 99 4.46 -14.92 -6.90
CA ASP A 99 3.27 -15.12 -7.72
C ASP A 99 2.88 -16.60 -7.80
N SER A 100 1.61 -16.89 -7.54
CA SER A 100 1.05 -18.26 -7.59
C SER A 100 1.20 -18.99 -8.93
N LEU A 101 1.31 -18.26 -10.05
CA LEU A 101 1.56 -18.83 -11.38
C LEU A 101 3.07 -18.84 -11.72
N GLY A 102 3.93 -18.44 -10.78
CA GLY A 102 5.36 -18.27 -10.98
C GLY A 102 5.66 -17.31 -12.13
N LYS A 103 6.67 -17.62 -12.94
CA LYS A 103 7.08 -16.77 -14.08
C LYS A 103 5.96 -16.47 -15.09
N LYS A 104 4.95 -17.36 -15.19
CA LYS A 104 3.83 -17.17 -16.14
C LYS A 104 2.83 -16.12 -15.68
N GLY A 105 2.79 -15.81 -14.39
CA GLY A 105 1.90 -14.79 -13.83
C GLY A 105 2.45 -13.37 -13.94
N ILE A 106 3.78 -13.23 -14.13
CA ILE A 106 4.44 -11.93 -14.10
C ILE A 106 4.18 -11.15 -15.39
N ARG A 107 3.69 -9.92 -15.25
CA ARG A 107 3.43 -8.99 -16.35
C ARG A 107 4.59 -8.02 -16.50
N ILE A 108 5.30 -8.13 -17.61
CA ILE A 108 6.41 -7.24 -17.97
C ILE A 108 6.24 -6.83 -19.43
N GLN A 109 5.59 -5.70 -19.66
CA GLN A 109 5.33 -5.14 -20.99
C GLN A 109 6.43 -4.17 -21.43
N ASP A 110 7.04 -3.45 -20.48
CA ASP A 110 8.06 -2.44 -20.78
C ASP A 110 9.10 -2.37 -19.65
N LEU A 111 10.38 -2.34 -20.02
CA LEU A 111 11.54 -2.28 -19.12
C LEU A 111 12.33 -0.98 -19.25
N ARG A 112 11.88 -0.06 -20.12
CA ARG A 112 12.51 1.24 -20.26
C ARG A 112 12.28 2.06 -19.01
N ARG A 113 13.16 3.04 -18.80
CA ARG A 113 12.94 4.06 -17.77
C ARG A 113 11.61 4.79 -18.06
N ASP A 114 10.89 5.16 -16.99
CA ASP A 114 9.62 5.89 -17.02
C ASP A 114 8.49 5.16 -17.79
N PHE A 115 8.46 3.82 -17.69
CA PHE A 115 7.41 2.98 -18.26
C PHE A 115 6.04 3.19 -17.60
N ASN A 116 4.97 2.75 -18.28
CA ASN A 116 3.63 2.74 -17.71
C ASN A 116 3.51 1.66 -16.61
N THR A 117 3.47 2.09 -15.35
CA THR A 117 3.40 1.19 -14.19
C THR A 117 2.10 0.40 -14.12
N SER A 118 0.99 0.88 -14.72
CA SER A 118 -0.29 0.17 -14.71
C SER A 118 -0.33 -1.06 -15.62
N GLU A 119 0.63 -1.20 -16.53
CA GLU A 119 0.71 -2.33 -17.48
C GLU A 119 1.68 -3.43 -17.03
N ASN A 120 2.38 -3.22 -15.91
CA ASN A 120 3.42 -4.09 -15.40
C ASN A 120 3.16 -4.45 -13.94
N ASP A 121 3.70 -5.58 -13.49
CA ASP A 121 3.80 -5.85 -12.05
C ASP A 121 4.96 -5.01 -11.48
N VAL A 122 4.69 -4.25 -10.42
CA VAL A 122 5.63 -3.29 -9.85
C VAL A 122 5.77 -3.43 -8.34
N PHE A 123 6.97 -3.15 -7.85
CA PHE A 123 7.23 -2.89 -6.44
C PHE A 123 7.85 -1.49 -6.32
N GLY A 124 7.29 -0.67 -5.43
CA GLY A 124 7.71 0.72 -5.24
C GLY A 124 8.35 0.93 -3.87
N ILE A 125 9.33 1.84 -3.80
CA ILE A 125 9.94 2.31 -2.56
C ILE A 125 9.85 3.83 -2.58
N GLN A 126 9.33 4.41 -1.49
CA GLN A 126 9.32 5.84 -1.27
C GLN A 126 10.27 6.17 -0.12
N ILE A 127 11.16 7.14 -0.33
CA ILE A 127 12.13 7.59 0.66
C ILE A 127 11.92 9.09 0.87
N ASP A 128 11.55 9.47 2.08
CA ASP A 128 11.70 10.84 2.57
C ASP A 128 13.03 10.92 3.35
N ALA A 129 14.06 11.46 2.71
CA ALA A 129 15.38 11.58 3.29
C ALA A 129 15.49 12.72 4.31
N GLN A 130 14.56 13.68 4.31
CA GLN A 130 14.62 14.83 5.19
C GLN A 130 13.94 14.55 6.53
N ASN A 131 12.99 13.62 6.54
CA ASN A 131 12.18 13.29 7.72
C ASN A 131 11.62 14.56 8.39
N THR A 132 11.20 15.52 7.57
CA THR A 132 10.62 16.79 8.05
C THR A 132 9.25 16.50 8.61
N LYS A 133 9.10 16.70 9.92
CA LYS A 133 7.83 16.63 10.63
C LYS A 133 6.99 17.88 10.42
#